data_AF-E9D8P6-F1
#
_entry.id   AF-E9D8P6-F1
#
_cell.length_a   1.000
_cell.length_b   1.000
_cell.length_c   1.000
_cell.angle_alpha   90.00
_cell.angle_beta   90.00
_cell.angle_gamma   90.00
#
_symmetry.space_group_name_H-M   'P 1'
#
loop_
_entity.id
_entity.type
_entity.pdbx_description
1 polymer ?
#
loop_
_entity_poly.entity_id
_entity_poly.type
_entity_poly.pdbx_seq_one_letter_code
_entity_poly.pdbx_strand_id
1 'polypeptide(L)'
;MTGWDGIKGKATTPAKGESIRRYKHPDRGCDGNGFEVYGQRSTAITLTITGVDPRHRRNGRVDSSERWSQAEYSRRERHNSCSEPVRNTCTFYETCLEERVRCGPTGYPVACGQHYCQKFATVRGKFSDRGQVWLTDTMYCLQKKLVPYATGQKNESCSELKKYAYATHSICYVECGVCALPPSDWVATVDTIGFKELFGSVDALISMLETADGCKDFYLWLIKKTIR
;
A
#
# COMPACT_ATOMS: atom_id res chain seq x y z
N MET A 1 9.25 -41.72 48.98
CA MET A 1 8.61 -42.88 48.32
C MET A 1 7.61 -42.33 47.31
N THR A 2 7.47 -43.03 46.16
CA THR A 2 6.81 -42.66 44.88
C THR A 2 7.56 -41.60 44.06
N GLY A 3 8.33 -41.86 42.99
CA GLY A 3 8.44 -43.03 42.12
C GLY A 3 7.60 -42.85 40.86
N TRP A 4 8.14 -42.19 39.82
CA TRP A 4 7.63 -42.25 38.43
C TRP A 4 8.81 -42.28 37.46
N ASP A 5 8.81 -43.35 36.66
CA ASP A 5 9.81 -43.78 35.69
C ASP A 5 9.87 -42.89 34.44
N GLY A 6 11.03 -42.94 33.78
CA GLY A 6 11.37 -42.08 32.66
C GLY A 6 10.80 -42.46 31.30
N ILE A 7 10.97 -41.55 30.35
CA ILE A 7 11.02 -41.84 28.92
C ILE A 7 12.17 -41.04 28.33
N LYS A 8 13.26 -41.74 27.98
CA LYS A 8 14.33 -41.21 27.13
C LYS A 8 13.81 -41.14 25.70
N GLY A 9 13.37 -39.96 25.27
CA GLY A 9 13.12 -39.67 23.86
C GLY A 9 14.45 -39.56 23.12
N LYS A 10 14.78 -40.58 22.30
CA LYS A 10 15.90 -40.50 21.35
C LYS A 10 15.62 -39.38 20.35
N ALA A 11 16.55 -38.46 20.20
CA ALA A 11 16.57 -37.53 19.08
C ALA A 11 16.77 -38.34 17.79
N THR A 12 15.69 -38.56 17.04
CA THR A 12 15.76 -39.05 15.67
C THR A 12 16.15 -37.88 14.78
N THR A 13 17.32 -37.98 14.16
CA THR A 13 17.71 -37.13 13.04
C THR A 13 16.66 -37.25 11.93
N PRO A 14 16.13 -36.15 11.38
CA PRO A 14 15.23 -36.25 10.25
C PRO A 14 16.01 -36.73 9.02
N ALA A 15 15.43 -37.68 8.30
CA ALA A 15 15.95 -38.16 7.03
C ALA A 15 16.05 -36.99 6.03
N LYS A 16 17.17 -36.95 5.27
CA LYS A 16 17.33 -36.07 4.12
C LYS A 16 16.23 -36.38 3.10
N GLY A 17 15.31 -35.44 2.87
CA GLY A 17 14.36 -35.60 1.75
C GLY A 17 13.07 -34.80 1.78
N GLU A 18 12.77 -34.00 2.81
CA GLU A 18 11.51 -33.26 2.86
C GLU A 18 11.74 -31.77 2.61
N SER A 19 11.30 -31.28 1.44
CA SER A 19 11.39 -29.87 1.11
C SER A 19 10.45 -29.10 2.05
N ILE A 20 11.00 -28.45 3.08
CA ILE A 20 10.28 -27.47 3.87
C ILE A 20 9.88 -26.33 2.93
N ARG A 21 8.61 -26.32 2.49
CA ARG A 21 8.04 -25.15 1.81
C ARG A 21 7.97 -24.03 2.84
N ARG A 22 9.01 -23.21 2.92
CA ARG A 22 9.00 -21.96 3.70
C ARG A 22 7.97 -21.02 3.06
N TYR A 23 6.88 -20.76 3.78
CA TYR A 23 5.97 -19.66 3.46
C TYR A 23 6.76 -18.34 3.51
N LYS A 24 6.83 -17.62 2.38
CA LYS A 24 7.42 -16.29 2.31
C LYS A 24 6.38 -15.31 2.84
N HIS A 25 6.64 -14.70 4.00
CA HIS A 25 5.74 -13.69 4.56
C HIS A 25 5.60 -12.54 3.57
N PRO A 26 4.38 -12.13 3.17
CA PRO A 26 4.17 -11.11 2.15
C PRO A 26 4.80 -9.75 2.53
N ASP A 27 4.97 -9.47 3.82
CA ASP A 27 5.51 -8.21 4.33
C ASP A 27 7.04 -8.05 4.15
N ARG A 28 7.78 -9.10 3.76
CA ARG A 28 9.25 -9.02 3.58
C ARG A 28 9.72 -8.12 2.43
N GLY A 29 8.82 -7.65 1.56
CA GLY A 29 9.15 -6.70 0.49
C GLY A 29 9.35 -5.26 0.99
N CYS A 30 8.87 -4.96 2.19
CA CYS A 30 8.90 -3.61 2.76
C CYS A 30 10.15 -3.35 3.62
N ASP A 31 10.72 -4.39 4.23
CA ASP A 31 12.03 -4.34 4.87
C ASP A 31 13.16 -4.07 3.86
N GLY A 32 14.01 -3.09 4.14
CA GLY A 32 15.05 -2.54 3.26
C GLY A 32 16.25 -3.43 2.91
N ASN A 33 16.16 -4.76 2.98
CA ASN A 33 17.26 -5.67 2.58
C ASN A 33 17.01 -6.22 1.17
N GLY A 34 17.73 -5.65 0.19
CA GLY A 34 17.66 -6.02 -1.22
C GLY A 34 18.31 -7.36 -1.60
N PHE A 35 18.07 -7.73 -2.87
CA PHE A 35 18.47 -8.92 -3.64
C PHE A 35 17.58 -10.16 -3.42
N GLU A 36 16.98 -10.82 -4.43
CA GLU A 36 17.39 -11.07 -5.82
C GLU A 36 16.15 -11.42 -6.69
N VAL A 37 16.22 -11.11 -7.98
CA VAL A 37 15.12 -11.18 -8.98
C VAL A 37 14.89 -12.61 -9.46
N TYR A 38 13.63 -13.02 -9.64
CA TYR A 38 13.27 -14.01 -10.66
C TYR A 38 12.04 -13.55 -11.46
N GLY A 39 12.22 -13.44 -12.77
CA GLY A 39 11.19 -13.07 -13.73
C GLY A 39 10.29 -14.26 -14.08
N GLN A 40 9.02 -13.97 -14.32
CA GLN A 40 8.12 -14.86 -15.04
C GLN A 40 7.47 -14.12 -16.21
N ARG A 41 7.60 -14.73 -17.39
CA ARG A 41 7.03 -14.28 -18.65
C ARG A 41 5.50 -14.43 -18.60
N SER A 42 4.78 -13.36 -18.90
CA SER A 42 3.34 -13.43 -19.16
C SER A 42 3.08 -13.96 -20.56
N THR A 43 2.35 -15.06 -20.69
CA THR A 43 1.75 -15.48 -21.97
C THR A 43 0.44 -14.73 -22.15
N ALA A 44 0.34 -13.93 -23.20
CA ALA A 44 -0.90 -13.25 -23.58
C ALA A 44 -1.91 -14.26 -24.12
N ILE A 45 -3.10 -14.30 -23.51
CA ILE A 45 -4.27 -15.00 -24.03
C ILE A 45 -5.08 -13.99 -24.84
N THR A 46 -5.11 -14.16 -26.16
CA THR A 46 -5.95 -13.35 -27.05
C THR A 46 -7.37 -13.91 -27.03
N LEU A 47 -8.30 -13.18 -26.41
CA LEU A 47 -9.74 -13.43 -26.51
C LEU A 47 -10.29 -12.69 -27.73
N THR A 48 -10.74 -13.44 -28.73
CA THR A 48 -11.50 -12.91 -29.87
C THR A 48 -12.96 -12.73 -29.48
N ILE A 49 -13.40 -11.48 -29.30
CA ILE A 49 -14.83 -11.16 -29.15
C ILE A 49 -15.44 -11.04 -30.55
N THR A 50 -16.32 -11.97 -30.89
CA THR A 50 -17.15 -11.91 -32.11
C THR A 50 -18.22 -10.82 -31.96
N GLY A 51 -18.48 -10.12 -33.07
CA GLY A 51 -19.05 -8.78 -33.12
C GLY A 51 -20.50 -8.60 -32.69
N VAL A 52 -20.80 -7.36 -32.32
CA VAL A 52 -22.16 -6.83 -32.11
C VAL A 52 -22.46 -5.83 -33.23
N ASP A 53 -23.58 -6.06 -33.92
CA ASP A 53 -24.11 -5.32 -35.08
C ASP A 53 -24.44 -3.84 -34.74
N PRO A 54 -23.89 -2.84 -35.45
CA PRO A 54 -24.21 -1.44 -35.24
C PRO A 54 -25.20 -0.94 -36.30
N ARG A 55 -26.49 -1.11 -36.06
CA ARG A 55 -27.52 -0.29 -36.73
C ARG A 55 -28.45 0.36 -35.72
N HIS A 56 -28.03 1.52 -35.22
CA HIS A 56 -28.99 2.55 -34.86
C HIS A 56 -28.51 3.93 -35.31
N ARG A 57 -29.13 4.40 -36.38
CA ARG A 57 -29.06 5.76 -36.93
C ARG A 57 -29.63 6.72 -35.86
N ARG A 58 -28.85 7.70 -35.40
CA ARG A 58 -29.37 8.90 -34.74
C ARG A 58 -28.95 10.12 -35.54
N ASN A 59 -29.96 10.84 -36.01
CA ASN A 59 -29.84 12.10 -36.70
C ASN A 59 -29.73 13.19 -35.62
N GLY A 60 -28.55 13.78 -35.48
CA GLY A 60 -28.29 14.86 -34.52
C GLY A 60 -26.98 15.53 -34.89
N ARG A 61 -27.04 16.83 -35.20
CA ARG A 61 -25.89 17.67 -35.48
C ARG A 61 -25.15 17.91 -34.15
N VAL A 62 -24.18 17.06 -33.85
CA VAL A 62 -23.26 17.26 -32.72
C VAL A 62 -22.08 18.07 -33.22
N ASP A 63 -21.74 19.12 -32.47
CA ASP A 63 -20.60 19.99 -32.70
C ASP A 63 -19.29 19.18 -32.84
N SER A 64 -18.44 19.58 -33.77
CA SER A 64 -17.19 18.90 -34.16
C SER A 64 -16.11 18.90 -33.05
N SER A 65 -16.37 19.55 -31.92
CA SER A 65 -15.42 19.73 -30.81
C SER A 65 -15.36 18.55 -29.81
N GLU A 66 -16.29 17.58 -29.86
CA GLU A 66 -16.41 16.55 -28.80
C GLU A 66 -16.32 15.08 -29.27
N ARG A 67 -15.72 14.78 -30.43
CA ARG A 67 -15.54 13.38 -30.85
C ARG A 67 -14.20 12.80 -30.40
N TRP A 68 -13.99 12.70 -29.09
CA TRP A 68 -12.96 11.77 -28.57
C TRP A 68 -13.46 10.34 -28.81
N SER A 69 -12.62 9.48 -29.38
CA SER A 69 -12.93 8.05 -29.39
C SER A 69 -13.04 7.57 -27.93
N GLN A 70 -13.86 6.54 -27.70
CA GLN A 70 -14.00 5.96 -26.35
C GLN A 70 -12.64 5.59 -25.74
N ALA A 71 -11.69 5.15 -26.59
CA ALA A 71 -10.32 4.82 -26.19
C ALA A 71 -9.50 6.05 -25.75
N GLU A 72 -9.67 7.20 -26.40
CA GLU A 72 -9.00 8.44 -26.02
C GLU A 72 -9.57 9.04 -24.74
N TYR A 73 -10.89 8.96 -24.55
CA TYR A 73 -11.54 9.34 -23.29
C TYR A 73 -10.99 8.50 -22.13
N SER A 74 -10.99 7.16 -22.26
CA SER A 74 -10.42 6.29 -21.23
C SER A 74 -8.92 6.49 -21.01
N ARG A 75 -8.15 6.90 -22.03
CA ARG A 75 -6.73 7.26 -21.85
C ARG A 75 -6.58 8.57 -21.08
N ARG A 76 -7.39 9.59 -21.38
CA ARG A 76 -7.40 10.88 -20.67
C ARG A 76 -7.83 10.72 -19.22
N GLU A 77 -8.89 9.95 -18.96
CA GLU A 77 -9.33 9.63 -17.59
C GLU A 77 -8.24 8.92 -16.78
N ARG A 78 -7.54 7.94 -17.38
CA ARG A 78 -6.38 7.30 -16.73
C ARG A 78 -5.26 8.31 -16.46
N HIS A 79 -4.91 9.15 -17.43
CA HIS A 79 -3.89 10.19 -17.24
C HIS A 79 -4.28 11.18 -16.14
N ASN A 80 -5.54 11.60 -16.09
CA ASN A 80 -6.08 12.44 -15.03
C ASN A 80 -5.98 11.76 -13.67
N SER A 81 -6.29 10.45 -13.57
CA SER A 81 -6.19 9.68 -12.33
C SER A 81 -4.76 9.53 -11.80
N CYS A 82 -3.74 9.66 -12.66
CA CYS A 82 -2.34 9.65 -12.25
C CYS A 82 -1.84 11.02 -11.76
N SER A 83 -2.52 12.10 -12.15
CA SER A 83 -2.24 13.46 -11.67
C SER A 83 -3.08 13.81 -10.44
N GLU A 84 -4.27 13.22 -10.34
CA GLU A 84 -5.24 13.40 -9.27
C GLU A 84 -5.77 12.03 -8.85
N PRO A 85 -5.16 11.39 -7.83
CA PRO A 85 -5.52 10.04 -7.42
C PRO A 85 -6.98 9.92 -6.97
N VAL A 86 -7.65 8.85 -7.40
CA VAL A 86 -9.04 8.60 -7.04
C VAL A 86 -9.12 8.20 -5.55
N ARG A 87 -9.84 8.99 -4.76
CA ARG A 87 -10.06 8.74 -3.34
C ARG A 87 -10.67 7.35 -3.10
N ASN A 88 -10.32 6.73 -1.97
CA ASN A 88 -10.80 5.40 -1.57
C ASN A 88 -10.47 4.27 -2.55
N THR A 89 -9.47 4.46 -3.40
CA THR A 89 -8.94 3.41 -4.27
C THR A 89 -7.45 3.22 -4.05
N CYS A 90 -6.94 2.08 -4.49
CA CYS A 90 -5.51 1.76 -4.47
C CYS A 90 -4.90 1.72 -5.87
N THR A 91 -5.71 1.89 -6.93
CA THR A 91 -5.30 1.66 -8.32
C THR A 91 -4.09 2.50 -8.73
N PHE A 92 -3.93 3.70 -8.17
CA PHE A 92 -2.77 4.58 -8.40
C PHE A 92 -1.42 3.87 -8.31
N TYR A 93 -1.24 2.97 -7.34
CA TYR A 93 0.05 2.32 -7.13
C TYR A 93 0.46 1.43 -8.30
N GLU A 94 -0.46 0.62 -8.82
CA GLU A 94 -0.18 -0.27 -9.95
C GLU A 94 -0.30 0.45 -11.29
N THR A 95 -1.40 1.19 -11.50
CA THR A 95 -1.77 1.73 -12.82
C THR A 95 -1.08 3.04 -13.16
N CYS A 96 -0.45 3.70 -12.19
CA CYS A 96 0.23 4.97 -12.41
C CYS A 96 1.68 4.91 -11.94
N LEU A 97 1.90 4.64 -10.65
CA LEU A 97 3.24 4.70 -10.09
C LEU A 97 4.12 3.57 -10.65
N GLU A 98 3.71 2.31 -10.53
CA GLU A 98 4.50 1.18 -11.01
C GLU A 98 4.67 1.16 -12.54
N GLU A 99 3.63 1.49 -13.31
CA GLU A 99 3.77 1.63 -14.78
C GLU A 99 4.86 2.63 -15.17
N ARG A 100 5.03 3.70 -14.37
CA ARG A 100 6.00 4.76 -14.64
C ARG A 100 7.40 4.45 -14.11
N VAL A 101 7.53 3.93 -12.89
CA VAL A 101 8.83 3.73 -12.23
C VAL A 101 9.40 2.32 -12.42
N ARG A 102 8.55 1.33 -12.70
CA ARG A 102 8.90 -0.08 -12.97
C ARG A 102 9.85 -0.69 -11.94
N CYS A 103 9.51 -0.56 -10.66
CA CYS A 103 10.33 -1.08 -9.56
C CYS A 103 10.15 -2.58 -9.32
N GLY A 104 9.21 -3.20 -10.02
CA GLY A 104 8.93 -4.63 -9.97
C GLY A 104 8.05 -5.02 -8.78
N PRO A 105 7.68 -6.32 -8.68
CA PRO A 105 6.76 -6.81 -7.66
C PRO A 105 7.27 -6.71 -6.23
N THR A 106 8.59 -6.54 -6.05
CA THR A 106 9.23 -6.31 -4.75
C THR A 106 9.51 -4.83 -4.48
N GLY A 107 9.22 -3.95 -5.43
CA GLY A 107 9.38 -2.52 -5.31
C GLY A 107 8.29 -1.89 -4.44
N TYR A 108 8.56 -0.69 -3.92
CA TYR A 108 7.63 0.03 -3.04
C TYR A 108 6.19 0.14 -3.59
N PRO A 109 5.94 0.47 -4.87
CA PRO A 109 4.58 0.66 -5.37
C PRO A 109 3.71 -0.57 -5.14
N VAL A 110 4.21 -1.77 -5.44
CA VAL A 110 3.46 -3.02 -5.34
C VAL A 110 3.58 -3.64 -3.94
N ALA A 111 4.80 -3.85 -3.46
CA ALA A 111 5.04 -4.61 -2.24
C ALA A 111 4.55 -3.90 -0.97
N CYS A 112 4.47 -2.57 -0.98
CA CYS A 112 4.12 -1.78 0.21
C CYS A 112 2.92 -0.88 -0.03
N GLY A 113 3.00 0.02 -1.02
CA GLY A 113 1.94 0.99 -1.30
C GLY A 113 0.59 0.33 -1.57
N GLN A 114 0.54 -0.49 -2.63
CA GLN A 114 -0.66 -1.25 -3.00
C GLN A 114 -1.08 -2.21 -1.88
N HIS A 115 -0.13 -2.99 -1.35
CA HIS A 115 -0.40 -4.00 -0.33
C HIS A 115 -1.11 -3.42 0.90
N TYR A 116 -0.55 -2.37 1.52
CA TYR A 116 -1.13 -1.79 2.72
C TYR A 116 -2.37 -0.96 2.41
N CYS A 117 -2.44 -0.28 1.26
CA CYS A 117 -3.66 0.39 0.83
C CYS A 117 -4.85 -0.59 0.77
N GLN A 118 -4.66 -1.75 0.15
CA GLN A 118 -5.69 -2.79 0.09
C GLN A 118 -6.01 -3.34 1.48
N LYS A 119 -4.99 -3.58 2.31
CA LYS A 119 -5.20 -4.06 3.68
C LYS A 119 -6.07 -3.10 4.47
N PHE A 120 -5.79 -1.80 4.44
CA PHE A 120 -6.62 -0.78 5.07
C PHE A 120 -8.05 -0.73 4.52
N ALA A 121 -8.23 -0.89 3.20
CA ALA A 121 -9.55 -0.97 2.61
C ALA A 121 -10.37 -2.15 3.18
N THR A 122 -9.75 -3.30 3.43
CA THR A 122 -10.44 -4.49 3.98
C THR A 122 -10.82 -4.35 5.46
N VAL A 123 -10.04 -3.61 6.25
CA VAL A 123 -10.27 -3.43 7.69
C VAL A 123 -10.98 -2.12 8.04
N ARG A 124 -11.40 -1.34 7.04
CA ARG A 124 -12.05 -0.04 7.22
C ARG A 124 -13.20 -0.07 8.23
N GLY A 125 -13.99 -1.14 8.24
CA GLY A 125 -15.09 -1.32 9.19
C GLY A 125 -14.68 -1.49 10.67
N LYS A 126 -13.39 -1.66 10.97
CA LYS A 126 -12.86 -1.70 12.34
C LYS A 126 -12.61 -0.29 12.92
N PHE A 127 -12.66 0.73 12.08
CA PHE A 127 -12.39 2.11 12.49
C PHE A 127 -13.70 2.82 12.86
N SER A 128 -13.60 3.75 13.81
CA SER A 128 -14.66 4.70 14.10
C SER A 128 -15.04 5.53 12.86
N ASP A 129 -16.18 6.20 12.85
CA ASP A 129 -16.56 7.09 11.73
C ASP A 129 -15.46 8.13 11.43
N ARG A 130 -14.85 8.68 12.49
CA ARG A 130 -13.71 9.60 12.36
C ARG A 130 -12.48 8.90 11.79
N GLY A 131 -12.20 7.68 12.25
CA GLY A 131 -11.10 6.86 11.74
C GLY A 131 -11.26 6.50 10.27
N GLN A 132 -12.48 6.27 9.80
CA GLN A 132 -12.76 6.01 8.39
C GLN A 132 -12.52 7.24 7.50
N VAL A 133 -12.86 8.43 7.99
CA VAL A 133 -12.50 9.70 7.32
C VAL A 133 -10.98 9.85 7.27
N TRP A 134 -10.31 9.67 8.42
CA TRP A 134 -8.84 9.72 8.48
C TRP A 134 -8.17 8.73 7.51
N LEU A 135 -8.67 7.50 7.40
CA LEU A 135 -8.16 6.52 6.45
C LEU A 135 -8.28 7.01 5.01
N THR A 136 -9.45 7.52 4.62
CA THR A 136 -9.67 8.07 3.28
C THR A 136 -8.70 9.19 2.95
N ASP A 137 -8.57 10.15 3.87
CA ASP A 137 -7.72 11.32 3.67
C ASP A 137 -6.24 10.95 3.67
N THR A 138 -5.83 10.05 4.56
CA THR A 138 -4.45 9.54 4.63
C THR A 138 -4.08 8.79 3.36
N MET A 139 -4.91 7.85 2.91
CA MET A 139 -4.67 7.09 1.67
C MET A 139 -4.54 8.02 0.47
N TYR A 140 -5.40 9.04 0.39
CA TYR A 140 -5.34 10.03 -0.68
C TYR A 140 -4.09 10.93 -0.57
N CYS A 141 -3.75 11.39 0.63
CA CYS A 141 -2.54 12.19 0.88
C CYS A 141 -1.28 11.46 0.43
N LEU A 142 -1.12 10.20 0.83
CA LEU A 142 0.03 9.36 0.48
C LEU A 142 0.18 9.20 -1.05
N GLN A 143 -0.92 8.91 -1.75
CA GLN A 143 -0.92 8.81 -3.21
C GLN A 143 -0.56 10.16 -3.85
N LYS A 144 -1.11 11.26 -3.33
CA LYS A 144 -0.87 12.62 -3.83
C LYS A 144 0.60 13.04 -3.72
N LYS A 145 1.28 12.70 -2.63
CA LYS A 145 2.73 12.99 -2.48
C LYS A 145 3.57 12.26 -3.54
N LEU A 146 3.08 11.15 -4.09
CA LEU A 146 3.77 10.34 -5.10
C LEU A 146 3.42 10.72 -6.55
N VAL A 147 2.46 11.63 -6.78
CA VAL A 147 2.06 12.12 -8.10
C VAL A 147 3.26 12.62 -8.95
N PRO A 148 4.24 13.37 -8.41
CA PRO A 148 5.38 13.80 -9.21
C PRO A 148 6.18 12.63 -9.81
N TYR A 149 6.24 11.48 -9.13
CA TYR A 149 6.89 10.28 -9.65
C TYR A 149 6.02 9.57 -10.69
N ALA A 150 4.72 9.44 -10.44
CA ALA A 150 3.76 8.79 -11.33
C ALA A 150 3.57 9.55 -12.67
N THR A 151 3.66 10.88 -12.65
CA THR A 151 3.57 11.75 -13.83
C THR A 151 4.91 11.99 -14.51
N GLY A 152 6.01 11.53 -13.92
CA GLY A 152 7.36 11.68 -14.44
C GLY A 152 8.00 13.06 -14.25
N GLN A 153 7.40 13.94 -13.43
CA GLN A 153 8.00 15.20 -13.01
C GLN A 153 9.25 14.98 -12.14
N LYS A 154 9.25 13.90 -11.34
CA LYS A 154 10.42 13.38 -10.64
C LYS A 154 10.81 12.03 -11.20
N ASN A 155 12.11 11.79 -11.32
CA ASN A 155 12.65 10.53 -11.78
C ASN A 155 13.88 10.18 -10.94
N GLU A 156 13.73 9.24 -10.03
CA GLU A 156 14.77 8.79 -9.11
C GLU A 156 14.81 7.26 -9.10
N SER A 157 15.83 6.69 -8.46
CA SER A 157 15.91 5.24 -8.31
C SER A 157 14.76 4.71 -7.44
N CYS A 158 14.42 3.43 -7.59
CA CYS A 158 13.44 2.75 -6.74
C CYS A 158 13.77 2.82 -5.24
N SER A 159 15.07 2.90 -4.89
CA SER A 159 15.52 3.08 -3.51
C SER A 159 15.18 4.48 -2.99
N GLU A 160 15.43 5.51 -3.77
CA GLU A 160 15.12 6.89 -3.39
C GLU A 160 13.62 7.16 -3.36
N LEU A 161 12.85 6.62 -4.32
CA LEU A 161 11.39 6.62 -4.28
C LEU A 161 10.87 5.97 -2.98
N LYS A 162 11.40 4.79 -2.62
CA LYS A 162 11.01 4.08 -1.40
C LYS A 162 11.27 4.93 -0.16
N LYS A 163 12.47 5.52 -0.03
CA LYS A 163 12.82 6.43 1.08
C LYS A 163 11.87 7.63 1.15
N TYR A 164 11.64 8.29 0.02
CA TYR A 164 10.72 9.41 -0.07
C TYR A 164 9.30 9.02 0.36
N ALA A 165 8.80 7.88 -0.13
CA ALA A 165 7.46 7.43 0.21
C ALA A 165 7.30 7.16 1.71
N TYR A 166 8.26 6.49 2.35
CA TYR A 166 8.23 6.30 3.80
C TYR A 166 8.26 7.62 4.57
N ALA A 167 9.07 8.59 4.15
CA ALA A 167 9.14 9.90 4.80
C ALA A 167 7.81 10.67 4.75
N THR A 168 6.90 10.35 3.82
CA THR A 168 5.60 11.02 3.72
C THR A 168 4.55 10.53 4.71
N HIS A 169 4.75 9.37 5.36
CA HIS A 169 3.73 8.74 6.21
C HIS A 169 3.42 9.56 7.46
N SER A 170 4.46 9.96 8.21
CA SER A 170 4.29 10.78 9.42
C SER A 170 3.56 12.08 9.11
N ILE A 171 3.95 12.75 8.02
CA ILE A 171 3.33 13.98 7.53
C ILE A 171 1.84 13.76 7.26
N CYS A 172 1.49 12.79 6.40
CA CYS A 172 0.09 12.55 6.04
C CYS A 172 -0.75 12.10 7.24
N TYR A 173 -0.21 11.34 8.18
CA TYR A 173 -0.96 10.89 9.35
C TYR A 173 -1.40 12.04 10.23
N VAL A 174 -0.49 12.98 10.52
CA VAL A 174 -0.82 14.16 11.33
C VAL A 174 -1.65 15.16 10.56
N GLU A 175 -1.32 15.46 9.30
CA GLU A 175 -2.11 16.37 8.47
C GLU A 175 -3.57 15.90 8.33
N CYS A 176 -3.79 14.58 8.30
CA CYS A 176 -5.13 13.99 8.23
C CYS A 176 -5.82 13.82 9.60
N GLY A 177 -5.12 14.11 10.70
CA GLY A 177 -5.72 14.19 12.04
C GLY A 177 -5.64 12.92 12.89
N VAL A 178 -4.59 12.10 12.73
CA VAL A 178 -4.36 10.89 13.57
C VAL A 178 -4.42 11.20 15.06
N CYS A 179 -3.97 12.39 15.45
CA CYS A 179 -3.84 12.82 16.85
C CYS A 179 -5.17 13.00 17.57
N ALA A 180 -6.25 13.20 16.82
CA ALA A 180 -7.59 13.37 17.36
C ALA A 180 -8.47 12.12 17.20
N LEU A 181 -7.88 10.98 16.80
CA LEU A 181 -8.57 9.71 16.73
C LEU A 181 -8.69 9.06 18.12
N PRO A 182 -9.73 8.24 18.35
CA PRO A 182 -9.82 7.43 19.56
C PRO A 182 -8.75 6.32 19.57
N PRO A 183 -8.34 5.83 20.75
CA PRO A 183 -7.34 4.77 20.86
C PRO A 183 -7.67 3.47 20.11
N SER A 184 -8.95 3.17 19.86
CA SER A 184 -9.36 2.01 19.04
C SER A 184 -8.84 2.09 17.62
N ASP A 185 -8.80 3.28 17.02
CA ASP A 185 -8.34 3.49 15.65
C ASP A 185 -6.81 3.39 15.58
N TRP A 186 -6.11 3.86 16.62
CA TRP A 186 -4.66 3.68 16.75
C TRP A 186 -4.28 2.20 16.85
N VAL A 187 -5.02 1.43 17.66
CA VAL A 187 -4.85 -0.04 17.75
C VAL A 187 -5.12 -0.69 16.39
N ALA A 188 -6.25 -0.37 15.74
CA ALA A 188 -6.57 -0.94 14.43
C ALA A 188 -5.50 -0.63 13.39
N THR A 189 -4.93 0.58 13.41
CA THR A 189 -3.84 0.99 12.52
C THR A 189 -2.58 0.16 12.75
N VAL A 190 -2.15 0.05 14.01
CA VAL A 190 -1.01 -0.78 14.43
C VAL A 190 -1.21 -2.26 14.06
N ASP A 191 -2.38 -2.83 14.33
CA ASP A 191 -2.67 -4.24 14.05
C ASP A 191 -2.68 -4.51 12.54
N THR A 192 -3.00 -3.48 11.74
CA THR A 192 -3.06 -3.61 10.28
C THR A 192 -1.67 -3.67 9.69
N ILE A 193 -0.75 -2.77 10.04
CA ILE A 193 0.54 -2.71 9.34
C ILE A 193 1.72 -3.17 10.18
N GLY A 194 1.52 -3.32 11.49
CA GLY A 194 2.57 -3.69 12.43
C GLY A 194 3.44 -2.50 12.81
N PHE A 195 3.93 -2.49 14.05
CA PHE A 195 4.74 -1.39 14.59
C PHE A 195 5.95 -1.03 13.71
N LYS A 196 6.66 -2.02 13.17
CA LYS A 196 7.89 -1.76 12.40
C LYS A 196 7.62 -1.04 11.08
N GLU A 197 6.55 -1.41 10.39
CA GLU A 197 6.20 -0.84 9.08
C GLU A 197 5.43 0.48 9.21
N LEU A 198 4.62 0.61 10.28
CA LEU A 198 3.95 1.87 10.63
C LEU A 198 4.95 3.00 10.88
N PHE A 199 6.16 2.63 11.32
CA PHE A 199 7.14 3.54 11.87
C PHE A 199 8.53 3.26 11.31
N GLY A 200 8.68 3.08 9.99
CA GLY A 200 9.97 2.79 9.35
C GLY A 200 11.15 3.69 9.78
N SER A 201 10.87 4.85 10.38
CA SER A 201 11.72 5.48 11.39
C SER A 201 10.86 5.96 12.57
N VAL A 202 10.79 5.17 13.66
CA VAL A 202 10.04 5.50 14.89
C VAL A 202 10.49 6.85 15.43
N ASP A 203 11.79 7.11 15.36
CA ASP A 203 12.39 8.38 15.79
C ASP A 203 11.85 9.55 14.98
N ALA A 204 11.75 9.42 13.65
CA ALA A 204 11.21 10.47 12.79
C ALA A 204 9.73 10.75 13.08
N LEU A 205 8.93 9.73 13.40
CA LEU A 205 7.56 9.96 13.82
C LEU A 205 7.50 10.60 15.22
N ILE A 206 8.28 10.10 16.18
CA ILE A 206 8.31 10.62 17.54
C ILE A 206 8.67 12.12 17.52
N SER A 207 9.75 12.50 16.84
CA SER A 207 10.15 13.90 16.74
C SER A 207 9.08 14.78 16.08
N MET A 208 8.35 14.22 15.11
CA MET A 208 7.27 14.92 14.44
C MET A 208 6.04 15.10 15.34
N LEU A 209 5.67 14.08 16.12
CA LEU A 209 4.55 14.15 17.06
C LEU A 209 4.86 14.98 18.31
N GLU A 210 6.11 15.03 18.73
CA GLU A 210 6.56 15.87 19.86
C GLU A 210 6.28 17.35 19.61
N THR A 211 6.37 17.78 18.35
CA THR A 211 6.19 19.19 17.93
C THR A 211 4.80 19.47 17.34
N ALA A 212 3.98 18.44 17.12
CA ALA A 212 2.64 18.60 16.57
C ALA A 212 1.62 18.88 17.68
N ASP A 213 1.00 20.06 17.62
CA ASP A 213 -0.04 20.47 18.56
C ASP A 213 -1.17 19.44 18.64
N GLY A 214 -1.55 19.06 19.86
CA GLY A 214 -2.62 18.10 20.11
C GLY A 214 -2.25 16.63 19.94
N CYS A 215 -0.98 16.29 19.63
CA CYS A 215 -0.55 14.91 19.44
C CYS A 215 -0.01 14.21 20.69
N LYS A 216 -0.02 14.87 21.85
CA LYS A 216 0.52 14.34 23.10
C LYS A 216 -0.05 12.97 23.49
N ASP A 217 -1.36 12.78 23.38
CA ASP A 217 -2.01 11.53 23.79
C ASP A 217 -1.62 10.37 22.86
N PHE A 218 -1.59 10.63 21.55
CA PHE A 218 -1.12 9.66 20.57
C PHE A 218 0.37 9.33 20.79
N TYR A 219 1.20 10.34 21.01
CA TYR A 219 2.62 10.19 21.30
C TYR A 219 2.88 9.32 22.55
N LEU A 220 2.19 9.62 23.67
CA LEU A 220 2.31 8.84 24.90
C LEU A 220 1.81 7.40 24.72
N TRP A 221 0.72 7.23 23.97
CA TRP A 221 0.19 5.91 23.63
C TRP A 221 1.20 5.09 22.82
N LEU A 222 1.87 5.71 21.84
CA LEU A 222 2.90 5.08 21.03
C LEU A 222 4.10 4.62 21.87
N ILE A 223 4.67 5.51 22.69
CA ILE A 223 5.81 5.17 23.55
C ILE A 223 5.50 3.94 24.42
N LYS A 224 4.32 3.92 25.05
CA LYS A 224 3.90 2.82 25.92
C LYS A 224 3.81 1.48 25.17
N LYS A 225 3.47 1.52 23.87
CA LYS A 225 3.38 0.33 23.03
C LYS A 225 4.72 -0.13 22.46
N THR A 226 5.65 0.80 22.22
CA THR A 226 6.99 0.48 21.68
C THR A 226 7.95 -0.06 22.75
N ILE A 227 7.79 0.32 24.03
CA ILE A 227 8.65 -0.14 25.14
C ILE A 227 8.25 -1.54 25.67
N ARG A 228 7.11 -2.08 25.24
CA ARG A 228 6.64 -3.43 25.61
C ARG A 228 7.01 -4.47 24.56
#